data_AF-A0A8C6MYK4-F1
#
_entry.id   AF-A0A8C6MYK4-F1
#
_cell.length_a   1.000
_cell.length_b   1.000
_cell.length_c   1.000
_cell.angle_alpha   90.00
_cell.angle_beta   90.00
_cell.angle_gamma   90.00
#
_symmetry.space_group_name_H-M   'P 1'
#
loop_
_entity.id
_entity.type
_entity.pdbx_description
1 polymer ?
#
loop_
_entity_poly.entity_id
_entity_poly.type
_entity_poly.pdbx_seq_one_letter_code
_entity_poly.pdbx_strand_id
1 'polypeptide(L)'
;TTTVACLTSVIISLTIHIQYFLRILKAKGTLRPPELQTLFGTWELIYAASLELLPYLEEGQWGLGLQGFCPHLELYAQFAANAERSQTTLQAQLKKNKRFRRFVKLQEGRPEFRGLQLQDLLPLPLQRLQQYENLVVALAENTVPNSPDYQQLTRAARLVSETAQKVHAIGQSQKNDQHLLRVQALLSGRKAKGLTSGRWFLRQGWLLVVPPTGEPRPRMFFLFSDVLLMAKPRPPLHLLKSGTFVCRALYPMSQCHLSRVFGHSGGPCGGLLSLSFPHEKLLLMSTDQEELSQWHHSLTLAIRSQKSSTHRSVTAT
;
A
#
# COMPACT_ATOMS: atom_id res chain seq x y z
N THR A 1 6.24 0.06 -34.91
CA THR A 1 6.39 1.53 -35.00
C THR A 1 5.55 2.28 -33.98
N THR A 2 4.25 2.01 -33.83
CA THR A 2 3.36 2.72 -32.87
C THR A 2 3.75 2.49 -31.39
N THR A 3 4.13 1.26 -31.03
CA THR A 3 4.59 0.92 -29.66
C THR A 3 5.92 1.59 -29.30
N VAL A 4 6.81 1.72 -30.29
CA VAL A 4 8.14 2.35 -30.16
C VAL A 4 8.04 3.86 -29.97
N ALA A 5 7.18 4.53 -30.76
CA ALA A 5 6.92 5.96 -30.63
C ALA A 5 6.22 6.29 -29.30
N CYS A 6 5.35 5.40 -28.82
CA CYS A 6 4.74 5.53 -27.49
C CYS A 6 5.78 5.39 -26.38
N LEU A 7 6.70 4.44 -26.52
CA LEU A 7 7.79 4.16 -25.57
C LEU A 7 8.78 5.31 -25.39
N THR A 8 9.34 5.79 -26.50
CA THR A 8 10.26 6.92 -26.49
C THR A 8 9.53 8.16 -25.99
N SER A 9 8.29 8.40 -26.44
CA SER A 9 7.47 9.52 -25.94
C SER A 9 7.20 9.46 -24.43
N VAL A 10 6.92 8.29 -23.86
CA VAL A 10 6.68 8.09 -22.42
C VAL A 10 7.97 8.30 -21.62
N ILE A 11 9.09 7.75 -22.07
CA ILE A 11 10.40 7.93 -21.42
C ILE A 11 10.83 9.40 -21.51
N ILE A 12 10.69 10.05 -22.67
CA ILE A 12 11.13 11.44 -22.93
C ILE A 12 10.22 12.47 -22.22
N SER A 13 8.90 12.32 -22.29
CA SER A 13 7.95 13.31 -21.73
C SER A 13 8.10 13.44 -20.22
N LEU A 14 8.16 12.33 -19.49
CA LEU A 14 8.30 12.35 -18.03
C LEU A 14 9.71 12.77 -17.58
N THR A 15 10.71 12.51 -18.42
CA THR A 15 12.12 12.89 -18.18
C THR A 15 12.32 14.41 -18.15
N ILE A 16 11.70 15.15 -19.08
CA ILE A 16 11.95 16.58 -19.26
C ILE A 16 11.45 17.39 -18.04
N HIS A 17 10.23 17.11 -17.56
CA HIS A 17 9.62 17.84 -16.45
C HIS A 17 10.45 17.69 -15.16
N ILE A 18 10.93 16.47 -14.93
CA ILE A 18 11.70 16.10 -13.74
C ILE A 18 13.09 16.70 -13.78
N GLN A 19 13.82 16.56 -14.89
CA GLN A 19 15.16 17.10 -15.04
C GLN A 19 15.15 18.62 -14.90
N TYR A 20 14.18 19.29 -15.54
CA TYR A 20 14.04 20.74 -15.46
C TYR A 20 13.80 21.18 -14.01
N PHE A 21 12.85 20.53 -13.32
CA PHE A 21 12.57 20.85 -11.92
C PHE A 21 13.76 20.59 -11.01
N LEU A 22 14.38 19.41 -11.07
CA LEU A 22 15.51 19.02 -10.21
C LEU A 22 16.74 19.89 -10.45
N ARG A 23 17.06 20.20 -11.70
CA ARG A 23 18.21 21.05 -12.05
C ARG A 23 18.05 22.45 -11.48
N ILE A 24 16.86 23.04 -11.64
CA ILE A 24 16.59 24.40 -11.12
C ILE A 24 16.50 24.38 -9.59
N LEU A 25 15.91 23.33 -9.01
CA LEU A 25 15.83 23.16 -7.56
C LEU A 25 17.22 23.11 -6.92
N LYS A 26 18.13 22.29 -7.46
CA LYS A 26 19.52 22.19 -7.00
C LYS A 26 20.23 23.54 -7.14
N ALA A 27 20.11 24.19 -8.30
CA ALA A 27 20.75 25.49 -8.54
C ALA A 27 20.24 26.60 -7.62
N LYS A 28 18.96 26.58 -7.22
CA LYS A 28 18.38 27.59 -6.32
C LYS A 28 18.67 27.34 -4.85
N GLY A 29 19.09 26.12 -4.46
CA GLY A 29 19.45 25.79 -3.08
C GLY A 29 18.32 26.04 -2.07
N THR A 30 17.06 25.86 -2.47
CA THR A 30 15.90 26.15 -1.61
C THR A 30 15.61 25.05 -0.59
N LEU A 31 16.21 23.88 -0.77
CA LEU A 31 16.15 22.72 0.14
C LEU A 31 17.55 22.34 0.59
N ARG A 32 17.66 21.79 1.80
CA ARG A 32 18.93 21.22 2.29
C ARG A 32 19.21 19.88 1.60
N PRO A 33 20.49 19.49 1.45
CA PRO A 33 20.85 18.20 0.85
C PRO A 33 20.09 16.96 1.39
N PRO A 34 19.89 16.78 2.72
CA PRO A 34 19.14 15.62 3.21
C PRO A 34 17.65 15.63 2.83
N GLU A 35 17.04 16.81 2.73
CA GLU A 35 15.64 16.96 2.32
C GLU A 35 15.50 16.67 0.83
N LEU A 36 16.46 17.15 0.02
CA LEU A 36 16.52 16.87 -1.41
C LEU A 36 16.71 15.38 -1.69
N GLN A 37 17.62 14.72 -0.96
CA GLN A 37 17.83 13.28 -1.06
C GLN A 37 16.58 12.49 -0.64
N THR A 38 15.88 12.94 0.41
CA THR A 38 14.64 12.29 0.85
C THR A 38 13.52 12.44 -0.17
N LEU A 39 13.44 13.57 -0.88
CA LEU A 39 12.40 13.80 -1.88
C LEU A 39 12.65 13.06 -3.19
N PHE A 40 13.89 13.12 -3.69
CA PHE A 40 14.22 12.76 -5.06
C PHE A 40 15.39 11.76 -5.19
N GLY A 41 15.93 11.22 -4.10
CA GLY A 41 17.20 10.49 -4.11
C GLY A 41 17.31 9.35 -5.13
N THR A 42 16.30 8.50 -5.24
CA THR A 42 16.28 7.40 -6.21
C THR A 42 15.86 7.83 -7.62
N TRP A 43 15.32 9.04 -7.79
CA TRP A 43 14.85 9.54 -9.08
C TRP A 43 15.98 9.65 -10.10
N GLU A 44 17.11 10.21 -9.69
CA GLU A 44 18.24 10.46 -10.58
C GLU A 44 18.86 9.15 -11.08
N LEU A 45 18.88 8.13 -10.23
CA LEU A 45 19.36 6.80 -10.57
C LEU A 45 18.41 6.08 -11.53
N ILE A 46 17.10 6.10 -11.26
CA ILE A 46 16.07 5.53 -12.16
C ILE A 46 16.14 6.23 -13.53
N TYR A 47 16.36 7.54 -13.50
CA TYR A 47 16.48 8.34 -14.71
C TYR A 47 17.73 8.00 -15.51
N ALA A 48 18.91 7.93 -14.89
CA ALA A 48 20.15 7.54 -15.55
C ALA A 48 20.01 6.17 -16.22
N ALA A 49 19.44 5.18 -15.52
CA ALA A 49 19.16 3.87 -16.08
C ALA A 49 18.19 3.92 -17.27
N SER A 50 17.19 4.81 -17.23
CA SER A 50 16.25 5.01 -18.34
C SER A 50 16.93 5.61 -19.58
N LEU A 51 17.94 6.47 -19.38
CA LEU A 51 18.73 7.04 -20.48
C LEU A 51 19.65 5.99 -21.12
N GLU A 52 20.26 5.12 -20.32
CA GLU A 52 21.08 4.01 -20.83
C GLU A 52 20.26 3.01 -21.66
N LEU A 53 18.98 2.84 -21.31
CA LEU A 53 18.04 1.99 -22.05
C LEU A 53 17.64 2.59 -23.41
N LEU A 54 17.57 3.92 -23.53
CA LEU A 54 16.94 4.61 -24.66
C LEU A 54 17.55 4.25 -26.04
N PRO A 55 18.89 4.22 -26.24
CA PRO A 55 19.48 3.90 -27.53
C PRO A 55 19.09 2.50 -28.03
N TYR A 56 19.04 1.51 -27.14
CA TYR A 56 18.63 0.15 -27.50
C TYR A 56 17.17 0.10 -27.98
N LEU A 57 16.28 0.89 -27.38
CA LEU A 57 14.88 0.97 -27.80
C LEU A 57 14.75 1.68 -29.16
N GLU A 58 15.56 2.70 -29.42
CA GLU A 58 15.55 3.44 -30.69
C GLU A 58 16.11 2.59 -31.85
N GLU A 59 17.13 1.77 -31.58
CA GLU A 59 17.74 0.85 -32.55
C GLU A 59 16.98 -0.47 -32.71
N GLY A 60 15.93 -0.70 -31.93
CA GLY A 60 15.12 -1.92 -31.98
C GLY A 60 15.78 -3.15 -31.34
N GLN A 61 16.80 -2.96 -30.50
CA GLN A 61 17.49 -4.00 -29.73
C GLN A 61 16.80 -4.22 -28.38
N TRP A 62 15.52 -4.59 -28.41
CA TRP A 62 14.64 -4.64 -27.23
C TRP A 62 15.13 -5.61 -26.16
N GLY A 63 15.49 -6.84 -26.58
CA GLY A 63 15.93 -7.89 -25.68
C GLY A 63 17.17 -7.46 -24.90
N LEU A 64 18.20 -7.03 -25.62
CA LEU A 64 19.47 -6.58 -25.04
C LEU A 64 19.28 -5.38 -24.09
N GLY A 65 18.56 -4.35 -24.53
CA GLY A 65 18.33 -3.14 -23.74
C GLY A 65 17.57 -3.44 -22.43
N LEU A 66 16.43 -4.13 -22.52
CA LEU A 66 15.61 -4.44 -21.35
C LEU A 66 16.29 -5.43 -20.40
N GLN A 67 17.07 -6.38 -20.92
CA GLN A 67 17.90 -7.24 -20.09
C GLN A 67 18.96 -6.42 -19.33
N GLY A 68 19.62 -5.48 -20.00
CA GLY A 68 20.58 -4.56 -19.38
C GLY A 68 19.94 -3.60 -18.35
N PHE A 69 18.65 -3.30 -18.50
CA PHE A 69 17.90 -2.48 -17.55
C PHE A 69 17.52 -3.23 -16.26
N CYS A 70 17.35 -4.56 -16.31
CA CYS A 70 16.87 -5.37 -15.19
C CYS A 70 17.60 -5.15 -13.83
N PRO A 71 18.94 -5.00 -13.77
CA PRO A 71 19.64 -4.71 -12.52
C PRO A 71 19.17 -3.42 -11.82
N HIS A 72 18.61 -2.47 -12.56
CA HIS A 72 18.12 -1.19 -12.05
C HIS A 72 16.70 -1.27 -11.47
N LEU A 73 15.99 -2.41 -11.63
CA LEU A 73 14.63 -2.58 -11.13
C LEU A 73 14.53 -2.43 -9.61
N GLU A 74 15.58 -2.78 -8.87
CA GLU A 74 15.62 -2.62 -7.40
C GLU A 74 15.49 -1.15 -6.97
N LEU A 75 15.87 -0.19 -7.84
CA LEU A 75 15.69 1.24 -7.56
C LEU A 75 14.22 1.61 -7.39
N TYR A 76 13.29 0.93 -8.09
CA TYR A 76 11.85 1.14 -7.93
C TYR A 76 11.34 0.61 -6.60
N ALA A 77 11.90 -0.50 -6.09
CA ALA A 77 11.57 -0.99 -4.75
C ALA A 77 12.05 -0.01 -3.66
N GLN A 78 13.27 0.50 -3.79
CA GLN A 78 13.81 1.53 -2.90
C GLN A 78 12.98 2.82 -2.95
N PHE A 79 12.55 3.21 -4.15
CA PHE A 79 11.65 4.33 -4.34
C PHE A 79 10.32 4.14 -3.59
N ALA A 80 9.67 3.00 -3.79
CA ALA A 80 8.40 2.68 -3.14
C ALA A 80 8.56 2.71 -1.61
N ALA A 81 9.65 2.16 -1.09
CA ALA A 81 9.95 2.17 0.35
C ALA A 81 10.11 3.59 0.93
N ASN A 82 10.48 4.58 0.11
CA ASN A 82 10.65 5.97 0.53
C ASN A 82 9.44 6.88 0.18
N ALA A 83 8.45 6.40 -0.57
CA ALA A 83 7.37 7.22 -1.12
C ALA A 83 6.61 8.02 -0.04
N GLU A 84 6.23 7.38 1.07
CA GLU A 84 5.54 8.05 2.19
C GLU A 84 6.41 9.13 2.86
N ARG A 85 7.69 8.82 3.05
CA ARG A 85 8.64 9.76 3.66
C ARG A 85 8.88 10.96 2.75
N SER A 86 8.99 10.73 1.44
CA SER A 86 9.07 11.79 0.43
C SER A 86 7.84 12.69 0.48
N GLN A 87 6.63 12.11 0.46
CA GLN A 87 5.38 12.87 0.55
C GLN A 87 5.30 13.70 1.85
N THR A 88 5.62 13.09 2.99
CA THR A 88 5.59 13.78 4.29
C THR A 88 6.60 14.93 4.34
N THR A 89 7.79 14.71 3.79
CA THR A 89 8.84 15.73 3.70
C THR A 89 8.41 16.88 2.79
N LEU A 90 7.77 16.58 1.65
CA LEU A 90 7.25 17.59 0.73
C LEU A 90 6.24 18.49 1.44
N GLN A 91 5.24 17.89 2.09
CA GLN A 91 4.22 18.64 2.83
C GLN A 91 4.83 19.48 3.95
N ALA A 92 5.79 18.94 4.69
CA ALA A 92 6.49 19.68 5.73
C ALA A 92 7.28 20.89 5.17
N GLN A 93 7.98 20.71 4.04
CA GLN A 93 8.75 21.78 3.40
C GLN A 93 7.83 22.84 2.79
N LEU A 94 6.76 22.45 2.11
CA LEU A 94 5.75 23.40 1.63
C LEU A 94 5.15 24.20 2.78
N LYS A 95 4.89 23.59 3.94
CA LYS A 95 4.34 24.29 5.12
C LYS A 95 5.36 25.19 5.83
N LYS A 96 6.60 24.75 6.02
CA LYS A 96 7.59 25.45 6.87
C LYS A 96 8.53 26.37 6.09
N ASN A 97 8.89 26.02 4.86
CA ASN A 97 9.93 26.71 4.08
C ASN A 97 9.30 27.65 3.05
N LYS A 98 9.22 28.95 3.39
CA LYS A 98 8.65 29.99 2.51
C LYS A 98 9.37 30.11 1.17
N ARG A 99 10.70 29.99 1.15
CA ARG A 99 11.52 30.09 -0.08
C ARG A 99 11.21 28.92 -1.02
N PHE A 100 11.19 27.71 -0.48
CA PHE A 100 10.82 26.51 -1.24
C PHE A 100 9.38 26.58 -1.76
N ARG A 101 8.40 26.97 -0.91
CA ARG A 101 7.01 27.13 -1.36
C ARG A 101 6.87 28.13 -2.52
N ARG A 102 7.55 29.28 -2.43
CA ARG A 102 7.53 30.28 -3.51
C ARG A 102 8.16 29.72 -4.78
N PHE A 103 9.28 29.00 -4.65
CA PHE A 103 9.95 28.35 -5.77
C PHE A 103 9.02 27.34 -6.47
N VAL A 104 8.38 26.45 -5.71
CA VAL A 104 7.46 25.43 -6.24
C VAL A 104 6.32 26.08 -7.04
N LYS A 105 5.62 27.06 -6.46
CA LYS A 105 4.58 27.82 -7.17
C LYS A 105 5.06 28.46 -8.48
N LEU A 106 6.31 28.95 -8.48
CA LEU A 106 6.93 29.57 -9.66
C LEU A 106 7.28 28.55 -10.76
N GLN A 107 7.58 27.30 -10.40
CA GLN A 107 7.84 26.23 -11.37
C GLN A 107 6.53 25.65 -11.90
N GLU A 108 5.55 25.40 -11.02
CA GLU A 108 4.23 24.85 -11.38
C GLU A 108 3.45 25.80 -12.31
N GLY A 109 3.69 27.11 -12.24
CA GLY A 109 3.11 28.10 -13.15
C GLY A 109 3.75 28.17 -14.54
N ARG A 110 4.78 27.37 -14.84
CA ARG A 110 5.47 27.40 -16.14
C ARG A 110 4.75 26.53 -17.18
N PRO A 111 4.72 26.94 -18.46
CA PRO A 111 4.16 26.12 -19.55
C PRO A 111 4.76 24.70 -19.61
N GLU A 112 6.05 24.58 -19.32
CA GLU A 112 6.78 23.31 -19.30
C GLU A 112 6.28 22.35 -18.23
N PHE A 113 5.54 22.82 -17.21
CA PHE A 113 4.91 21.96 -16.19
C PHE A 113 3.52 21.46 -16.62
N ARG A 114 2.96 21.98 -17.72
CA ARG A 114 1.65 21.57 -18.27
C ARG A 114 0.52 21.51 -17.24
N GLY A 115 0.57 22.40 -16.24
CA GLY A 115 -0.42 22.46 -15.15
C GLY A 115 -0.28 21.38 -14.08
N LEU A 116 0.71 20.48 -14.17
CA LEU A 116 1.01 19.51 -13.11
C LEU A 116 1.48 20.23 -11.85
N GLN A 117 1.18 19.65 -10.68
CA GLN A 117 1.77 20.06 -9.43
C GLN A 117 2.95 19.14 -9.10
N LEU A 118 3.88 19.60 -8.24
CA LEU A 118 5.02 18.78 -7.82
C LEU A 118 4.59 17.47 -7.16
N GLN A 119 3.48 17.50 -6.42
CA GLN A 119 2.86 16.31 -5.84
C GLN A 119 2.43 15.26 -6.88
N ASP A 120 2.02 15.70 -8.07
CA ASP A 120 1.58 14.81 -9.16
C ASP A 120 2.77 14.17 -9.85
N LEU A 121 3.97 14.77 -9.71
CA LEU A 121 5.21 14.19 -10.20
C LEU A 121 5.69 13.04 -9.31
N LEU A 122 5.51 13.14 -7.99
CA LEU A 122 6.04 12.15 -7.03
C LEU A 122 5.70 10.67 -7.36
N PRO A 123 4.49 10.31 -7.82
CA PRO A 123 4.17 8.91 -8.15
C PRO A 123 4.68 8.45 -9.53
N LEU A 124 5.18 9.34 -10.39
CA LEU A 124 5.49 9.02 -11.80
C LEU A 124 6.44 7.84 -12.00
N PRO A 125 7.51 7.66 -11.20
CA PRO A 125 8.40 6.51 -11.37
C PRO A 125 7.68 5.17 -11.14
N LEU A 126 6.78 5.10 -10.15
CA LEU A 126 6.00 3.88 -9.93
C LEU A 126 4.99 3.63 -11.06
N GLN A 127 4.39 4.69 -11.61
CA GLN A 127 3.52 4.57 -12.79
C GLN A 127 4.31 4.09 -14.03
N ARG A 128 5.55 4.55 -14.20
CA ARG A 128 6.44 4.10 -15.28
C ARG A 128 6.77 2.61 -15.17
N LEU A 129 6.97 2.09 -13.96
CA LEU A 129 7.19 0.65 -13.76
C LEU A 129 6.00 -0.18 -14.29
N GLN A 130 4.77 0.28 -14.06
CA GLN A 130 3.56 -0.38 -14.59
C GLN A 130 3.53 -0.35 -16.13
N GLN A 131 3.98 0.75 -16.73
CA GLN A 131 4.10 0.86 -18.18
C GLN A 131 5.17 -0.09 -18.74
N TYR A 132 6.30 -0.22 -18.06
CA TYR A 132 7.31 -1.22 -18.42
C TYR A 132 6.79 -2.64 -18.30
N GLU A 133 6.04 -2.98 -17.25
CA GLU A 133 5.45 -4.31 -17.11
C GLU A 133 4.57 -4.67 -18.32
N ASN A 134 3.60 -3.82 -18.64
CA ASN A 134 2.70 -4.02 -19.78
C ASN A 134 3.47 -4.14 -21.10
N LEU A 135 4.50 -3.32 -21.27
CA LEU A 135 5.32 -3.32 -22.47
C LEU A 135 6.10 -4.63 -22.61
N VAL A 136 6.89 -5.00 -21.60
CA VAL A 136 7.83 -6.11 -21.74
C VAL A 136 7.07 -7.42 -21.89
N VAL A 137 5.91 -7.55 -21.23
CA VAL A 137 4.97 -8.67 -21.47
C VAL A 137 4.52 -8.70 -22.93
N ALA A 138 4.02 -7.57 -23.46
CA ALA A 138 3.58 -7.50 -24.85
C ALA A 138 4.71 -7.80 -25.85
N LEU A 139 5.94 -7.31 -25.59
CA LEU A 139 7.10 -7.60 -26.43
C LEU A 139 7.44 -9.09 -26.39
N ALA A 140 7.46 -9.72 -25.21
CA ALA A 140 7.75 -11.14 -25.08
C ALA A 140 6.71 -12.02 -25.80
N GLU A 141 5.42 -11.69 -25.68
CA GLU A 141 4.32 -12.44 -26.33
C GLU A 141 4.32 -12.31 -27.85
N ASN A 142 4.82 -11.20 -28.39
CA ASN A 142 4.85 -10.92 -29.83
C ASN A 142 6.22 -11.18 -30.48
N THR A 143 7.18 -11.74 -29.76
CA THR A 143 8.50 -12.08 -30.30
C THR A 143 8.58 -13.57 -30.65
N VAL A 144 9.21 -13.90 -31.79
CA VAL A 144 9.35 -15.28 -32.28
C VAL A 144 10.13 -16.13 -31.26
N PRO A 145 9.61 -17.29 -30.80
CA PRO A 145 10.20 -18.08 -29.71
C PRO A 145 11.67 -18.52 -29.88
N ASN A 146 12.16 -18.57 -31.11
CA ASN A 146 13.51 -19.04 -31.42
C ASN A 146 14.54 -17.90 -31.61
N SER A 147 14.17 -16.64 -31.38
CA SER A 147 15.11 -15.52 -31.46
C SER A 147 15.88 -15.34 -30.13
N PRO A 148 17.12 -14.82 -30.17
CA PRO A 148 17.82 -14.39 -28.96
C PRO A 148 17.00 -13.40 -28.12
N ASP A 149 16.33 -12.47 -28.79
CA ASP A 149 15.45 -11.46 -28.17
C ASP A 149 14.32 -12.08 -27.35
N TYR A 150 13.74 -13.20 -27.78
CA TYR A 150 12.65 -13.86 -27.06
C TYR A 150 13.07 -14.29 -25.64
N GLN A 151 14.24 -14.92 -25.50
CA GLN A 151 14.74 -15.36 -24.20
C GLN A 151 15.02 -14.17 -23.28
N GLN A 152 15.60 -13.10 -23.83
CA GLN A 152 15.93 -11.88 -23.10
C GLN A 152 14.66 -11.15 -22.62
N LEU A 153 13.67 -10.99 -23.51
CA LEU A 153 12.39 -10.35 -23.22
C LEU A 153 11.56 -11.16 -22.23
N THR A 154 11.51 -12.49 -22.37
CA THR A 154 10.79 -13.36 -21.42
C THR A 154 11.38 -13.24 -20.01
N ARG A 155 12.72 -13.24 -19.90
CA ARG A 155 13.40 -13.02 -18.63
C ARG A 155 13.13 -11.63 -18.07
N ALA A 156 13.21 -10.60 -18.90
CA ALA A 156 12.92 -9.23 -18.49
C ALA A 156 11.46 -9.07 -18.02
N ALA A 157 10.49 -9.65 -18.73
CA ALA A 157 9.06 -9.61 -18.37
C ALA A 157 8.84 -10.18 -16.97
N ARG A 158 9.44 -11.34 -16.69
CA ARG A 158 9.39 -11.98 -15.37
C ARG A 158 9.95 -11.07 -14.29
N LEU A 159 11.16 -10.52 -14.48
CA LEU A 159 11.83 -9.68 -13.47
C LEU A 159 11.08 -8.36 -13.22
N VAL A 160 10.54 -7.74 -14.28
CA VAL A 160 9.73 -6.52 -14.16
C VAL A 160 8.44 -6.82 -13.38
N SER A 161 7.75 -7.92 -13.68
CA SER A 161 6.52 -8.29 -12.96
C SER A 161 6.78 -8.66 -11.49
N GLU A 162 7.85 -9.42 -11.21
CA GLU A 162 8.28 -9.69 -9.82
C GLU A 162 8.57 -8.38 -9.06
N THR A 163 9.20 -7.41 -9.71
CA THR A 163 9.48 -6.09 -9.13
C THR A 163 8.20 -5.29 -8.91
N ALA A 164 7.27 -5.28 -9.87
CA ALA A 164 5.99 -4.61 -9.76
C ALA A 164 5.16 -5.16 -8.58
N GLN A 165 5.14 -6.49 -8.42
CA GLN A 165 4.53 -7.16 -7.27
C GLN A 165 5.20 -6.77 -5.94
N LYS A 166 6.54 -6.74 -5.90
CA LYS A 166 7.31 -6.29 -4.72
C LYS A 166 6.98 -4.83 -4.36
N VAL A 167 6.96 -3.92 -5.34
CA VAL A 167 6.57 -2.51 -5.17
C VAL A 167 5.15 -2.38 -4.64
N HIS A 168 4.21 -3.14 -5.20
CA HIS A 168 2.84 -3.16 -4.72
C HIS A 168 2.76 -3.64 -3.26
N ALA A 169 3.47 -4.72 -2.91
CA ALA A 169 3.51 -5.24 -1.55
C ALA A 169 4.09 -4.23 -0.54
N ILE A 170 5.16 -3.50 -0.91
CA ILE A 170 5.72 -2.41 -0.09
C ILE A 170 4.66 -1.34 0.19
N GLY A 171 3.96 -0.89 -0.85
CA GLY A 171 2.91 0.13 -0.71
C GLY A 171 1.73 -0.34 0.16
N GLN A 172 1.34 -1.61 0.05
CA GLN A 172 0.31 -2.19 0.91
C GLN A 172 0.78 -2.29 2.38
N SER A 173 2.04 -2.69 2.61
CA SER A 173 2.62 -2.75 3.95
C SER A 173 2.63 -1.38 4.62
N GLN A 174 3.06 -0.32 3.92
CA GLN A 174 3.07 1.04 4.45
C GLN A 174 1.67 1.53 4.82
N LYS A 175 0.67 1.29 3.95
CA LYS A 175 -0.73 1.60 4.26
C LYS A 175 -1.21 0.85 5.50
N ASN A 176 -0.87 -0.43 5.61
CA ASN A 176 -1.18 -1.22 6.79
C ASN A 176 -0.52 -0.63 8.04
N ASP A 177 0.76 -0.25 8.00
CA ASP A 177 1.47 0.35 9.12
C ASP A 177 0.82 1.65 9.59
N GLN A 178 0.35 2.50 8.66
CA GLN A 178 -0.43 3.70 8.99
C GLN A 178 -1.74 3.35 9.72
N HIS A 179 -2.46 2.32 9.25
CA HIS A 179 -3.66 1.85 9.94
C HIS A 179 -3.35 1.32 11.34
N LEU A 180 -2.28 0.55 11.50
CA LEU A 180 -1.83 0.04 12.80
C LEU A 180 -1.46 1.16 13.76
N LEU A 181 -0.76 2.20 13.31
CA LEU A 181 -0.44 3.38 14.11
C LEU A 181 -1.72 4.10 14.56
N ARG A 182 -2.70 4.26 13.66
CA ARG A 182 -4.00 4.86 13.99
C ARG A 182 -4.74 4.05 15.05
N VAL A 183 -4.84 2.73 14.85
CA VAL A 183 -5.50 1.83 15.82
C VAL A 183 -4.75 1.84 17.16
N GLN A 184 -3.43 1.82 17.15
CA GLN A 184 -2.61 1.90 18.37
C GLN A 184 -2.85 3.19 19.15
N ALA A 185 -3.06 4.32 18.47
CA ALA A 185 -3.41 5.60 19.10
C ALA A 185 -4.83 5.59 19.70
N LEU A 186 -5.76 4.84 19.12
CA LEU A 186 -7.12 4.65 19.66
C LEU A 186 -7.13 3.73 20.88
N LEU A 187 -6.17 2.81 21.00
CA LEU A 187 -6.07 1.87 22.12
C LEU A 187 -5.29 2.49 23.29
N SER A 188 -5.88 2.44 24.48
CA SER A 188 -5.35 3.09 25.68
C SER A 188 -4.97 2.09 26.78
N GLY A 189 -3.97 2.46 27.58
CA GLY A 189 -3.55 1.70 28.77
C GLY A 189 -2.27 0.88 28.52
N ARG A 190 -1.67 0.36 29.60
CA ARG A 190 -0.40 -0.40 29.52
C ARG A 190 -0.54 -1.68 28.69
N LYS A 191 -1.70 -2.34 28.77
CA LYS A 191 -2.05 -3.53 27.99
C LYS A 191 -2.22 -3.25 26.49
N ALA A 192 -2.29 -1.99 26.06
CA ALA A 192 -2.40 -1.63 24.66
C ALA A 192 -1.05 -1.65 23.91
N LYS A 193 0.09 -1.62 24.63
CA LYS A 193 1.41 -1.58 24.00
C LYS A 193 1.66 -2.87 23.22
N GLY A 194 2.06 -2.73 21.96
CA GLY A 194 2.40 -3.87 21.09
C GLY A 194 1.21 -4.63 20.53
N LEU A 195 -0.03 -4.22 20.80
CA LEU A 195 -1.23 -4.89 20.29
C LEU A 195 -1.41 -4.77 18.78
N THR A 196 -0.68 -3.90 18.10
CA THR A 196 -0.78 -3.75 16.64
C THR A 196 0.50 -4.14 15.92
N SER A 197 1.59 -4.42 16.65
CA SER A 197 2.92 -4.66 16.06
C SER A 197 2.92 -5.90 15.19
N GLY A 198 3.36 -5.76 13.93
CA GLY A 198 3.51 -6.88 12.98
C GLY A 198 2.19 -7.52 12.52
N ARG A 199 1.04 -6.88 12.75
CA ARG A 199 -0.27 -7.41 12.38
C ARG A 199 -0.75 -6.87 11.04
N TRP A 200 -1.65 -7.57 10.37
CA TRP A 200 -2.33 -7.04 9.18
C TRP A 200 -3.75 -6.62 9.54
N PHE A 201 -4.06 -5.32 9.42
CA PHE A 201 -5.38 -4.77 9.73
C PHE A 201 -6.38 -5.12 8.63
N LEU A 202 -7.57 -5.58 9.02
CA LEU A 202 -8.63 -5.97 8.08
C LEU A 202 -9.88 -5.09 8.20
N ARG A 203 -10.36 -4.84 9.42
CA ARG A 203 -11.62 -4.11 9.65
C ARG A 203 -11.69 -3.56 11.07
N GLN A 204 -12.43 -2.47 11.23
CA GLN A 204 -12.92 -2.03 12.54
C GLN A 204 -14.39 -1.62 12.46
N GLY A 205 -15.08 -1.62 13.59
CA GLY A 205 -16.47 -1.18 13.66
C GLY A 205 -17.16 -1.59 14.95
N TRP A 206 -18.39 -1.12 15.11
CA TRP A 206 -19.22 -1.41 16.27
C TRP A 206 -20.06 -2.65 16.00
N LEU A 207 -20.09 -3.58 16.95
CA LEU A 207 -21.02 -4.70 16.95
C LEU A 207 -21.67 -4.82 18.33
N LEU A 208 -22.88 -5.34 18.36
CA LEU A 208 -23.59 -5.65 19.59
C LEU A 208 -23.20 -7.05 20.05
N VAL A 209 -22.60 -7.16 21.23
CA VAL A 209 -22.33 -8.45 21.87
C VAL A 209 -23.58 -8.88 22.61
N VAL A 210 -24.15 -10.02 22.22
CA VAL A 210 -25.36 -10.59 22.83
C VAL A 210 -24.92 -11.49 24.01
N PRO A 211 -25.19 -11.10 25.27
CA PRO A 211 -24.89 -11.95 26.42
C PRO A 211 -25.87 -13.15 26.50
N PRO A 212 -25.54 -14.20 27.27
CA PRO A 212 -26.48 -15.30 27.52
C PRO A 212 -27.79 -14.83 28.18
N THR A 213 -27.71 -13.78 29.01
CA THR A 213 -28.83 -13.18 29.71
C THR A 213 -28.71 -11.65 29.69
N GLY A 214 -29.79 -10.95 29.38
CA GLY A 214 -29.87 -9.49 29.35
C GLY A 214 -29.69 -8.89 27.95
N GLU A 215 -29.51 -7.57 27.91
CA GLU A 215 -29.53 -6.81 26.66
C GLU A 215 -28.21 -6.84 25.87
N PRO A 216 -28.26 -6.80 24.53
CA PRO A 216 -27.07 -6.66 23.68
C PRO A 216 -26.30 -5.38 23.99
N ARG A 217 -24.96 -5.47 24.04
CA ARG A 217 -24.09 -4.34 24.42
C ARG A 217 -23.14 -3.95 23.30
N PRO A 218 -23.05 -2.66 22.93
CA PRO A 218 -22.14 -2.22 21.88
C PRO A 218 -20.68 -2.35 22.32
N ARG A 219 -19.85 -2.90 21.43
CA ARG A 219 -18.40 -2.99 21.58
C ARG A 219 -17.72 -2.60 20.27
N MET A 220 -16.55 -2.00 20.39
CA MET A 220 -15.69 -1.71 19.25
C MET A 220 -14.82 -2.94 18.99
N PHE A 221 -14.78 -3.38 17.74
CA PHE A 221 -13.92 -4.47 17.30
C PHE A 221 -12.84 -3.96 16.35
N PHE A 222 -11.64 -4.49 16.50
CA PHE A 222 -10.54 -4.33 15.55
C PHE A 222 -10.12 -5.72 15.12
N LEU A 223 -10.36 -6.05 13.85
CA LEU A 223 -10.01 -7.32 13.25
C LEU A 223 -8.67 -7.19 12.52
N PHE A 224 -7.74 -8.04 12.91
CA PHE A 224 -6.47 -8.28 12.24
C PHE A 224 -6.49 -9.67 11.57
N SER A 225 -5.49 -9.96 10.74
CA SER A 225 -5.35 -11.27 10.09
C SER A 225 -5.27 -12.45 11.05
N ASP A 226 -4.67 -12.23 12.22
CA ASP A 226 -4.35 -13.25 13.23
C ASP A 226 -5.28 -13.20 14.45
N VAL A 227 -5.91 -12.05 14.73
CA VAL A 227 -6.66 -11.84 15.97
C VAL A 227 -7.83 -10.87 15.81
N LEU A 228 -8.93 -11.14 16.51
CA LEU A 228 -10.02 -10.20 16.73
C LEU A 228 -9.86 -9.56 18.11
N LEU A 229 -9.69 -8.23 18.16
CA LEU A 229 -9.60 -7.46 19.40
C LEU A 229 -10.97 -6.87 19.72
N MET A 230 -11.48 -7.16 20.92
CA MET A 230 -12.67 -6.50 21.46
C MET A 230 -12.28 -5.40 22.45
N ALA A 231 -12.85 -4.21 22.27
CA ALA A 231 -12.59 -3.06 23.11
C ALA A 231 -13.88 -2.37 23.60
N LYS A 232 -13.76 -1.70 24.75
CA LYS A 232 -14.83 -0.86 25.32
C LYS A 232 -14.41 0.61 25.26
N PRO A 233 -15.30 1.55 24.89
CA PRO A 233 -15.00 2.97 24.98
C PRO A 233 -14.71 3.38 26.43
N ARG A 234 -13.77 4.31 26.61
CA ARG A 234 -13.59 4.94 27.93
C ARG A 234 -14.73 5.91 28.24
N PRO A 235 -15.07 6.09 29.54
CA PRO A 235 -15.99 7.13 29.95
C PRO A 235 -15.51 8.53 29.50
N PRO A 236 -16.42 9.43 29.07
CA PRO A 236 -16.07 10.76 28.55
C PRO A 236 -15.34 11.66 29.56
N LEU A 237 -15.53 11.43 30.86
CA LEU A 237 -14.95 12.22 31.96
C LEU A 237 -13.42 12.11 32.10
N HIS A 238 -12.77 11.29 31.27
CA HIS A 238 -11.32 11.17 31.25
C HIS A 238 -10.69 12.29 30.40
N LEU A 239 -10.52 13.48 31.00
CA LEU A 239 -10.15 14.78 30.39
C LEU A 239 -9.01 14.76 29.34
N LEU A 240 -8.08 13.81 29.40
CA LEU A 240 -6.94 13.71 28.47
C LEU A 240 -7.03 12.58 27.43
N LYS A 241 -8.08 11.74 27.46
CA LYS A 241 -8.20 10.51 26.63
C LYS A 241 -9.64 10.23 26.15
N SER A 242 -10.44 11.27 25.96
CA SER A 242 -11.77 11.14 25.36
C SER A 242 -11.67 10.51 23.96
N GLY A 243 -12.59 9.61 23.61
CA GLY A 243 -12.59 8.90 22.32
C GLY A 243 -11.64 7.70 22.20
N THR A 244 -10.96 7.29 23.28
CA THR A 244 -10.08 6.10 23.29
C THR A 244 -10.78 4.84 23.80
N PHE A 245 -10.23 3.68 23.45
CA PHE A 245 -10.76 2.37 23.83
C PHE A 245 -9.83 1.64 24.79
N VAL A 246 -10.40 0.80 25.65
CA VAL A 246 -9.65 -0.15 26.50
C VAL A 246 -9.85 -1.54 25.93
N CYS A 247 -8.73 -2.21 25.60
CA CYS A 247 -8.74 -3.61 25.18
C CYS A 247 -9.32 -4.49 26.29
N ARG A 248 -10.35 -5.27 25.96
CA ARG A 248 -11.03 -6.18 26.89
C ARG A 248 -10.61 -7.63 26.66
N ALA A 249 -10.51 -8.05 25.41
CA ALA A 249 -10.16 -9.41 25.03
C ALA A 249 -9.49 -9.45 23.65
N LEU A 250 -8.71 -10.51 23.45
CA LEU A 250 -8.07 -10.87 22.19
C LEU A 250 -8.49 -12.29 21.85
N TYR A 251 -8.97 -12.48 20.64
CA TYR A 251 -9.50 -13.75 20.17
C TYR A 251 -8.66 -14.24 18.97
N PRO A 252 -7.81 -15.27 19.14
CA PRO A 252 -6.99 -15.79 18.06
C PRO A 252 -7.83 -16.36 16.93
N MET A 253 -7.65 -15.85 15.71
CA MET A 253 -8.45 -16.27 14.54
C MET A 253 -8.13 -17.69 14.09
N SER A 254 -6.95 -18.23 14.45
CA SER A 254 -6.57 -19.63 14.19
C SER A 254 -7.46 -20.65 14.90
N GLN A 255 -8.11 -20.24 16.00
CA GLN A 255 -8.98 -21.08 16.82
C GLN A 255 -10.47 -20.74 16.64
N CYS A 256 -10.79 -19.84 15.71
CA CYS A 256 -12.15 -19.34 15.54
C CYS A 256 -12.96 -20.22 14.59
N HIS A 257 -14.11 -20.71 15.08
CA HIS A 257 -15.16 -21.29 14.25
C HIS A 257 -16.29 -20.27 14.07
N LEU A 258 -16.43 -19.77 12.84
CA LEU A 258 -17.46 -18.80 12.48
C LEU A 258 -18.69 -19.50 11.90
N SER A 259 -19.88 -19.16 12.40
CA SER A 259 -21.17 -19.54 11.81
C SER A 259 -22.14 -18.36 11.77
N ARG A 260 -22.99 -18.31 10.75
CA ARG A 260 -24.14 -17.40 10.70
C ARG A 260 -25.33 -18.08 11.36
N VAL A 261 -25.94 -17.43 12.35
CA VAL A 261 -27.09 -17.98 13.07
C VAL A 261 -28.39 -17.60 12.37
N PHE A 262 -28.56 -16.31 12.04
CA PHE A 262 -29.66 -15.80 11.20
C PHE A 262 -29.24 -14.51 10.46
N GLY A 263 -30.08 -14.04 9.53
CA GLY A 263 -29.72 -12.96 8.58
C GLY A 263 -29.28 -13.50 7.20
N HIS A 264 -29.73 -14.71 6.85
CA HIS A 264 -29.47 -15.31 5.53
C HIS A 264 -30.39 -14.74 4.43
N SER A 265 -31.54 -14.20 4.82
CA SER A 265 -32.70 -14.03 3.93
C SER A 265 -32.78 -12.67 3.21
N GLY A 266 -31.75 -11.83 3.29
CA GLY A 266 -31.74 -10.51 2.61
C GLY A 266 -32.83 -9.54 3.07
N GLY A 267 -33.45 -9.78 4.24
CA GLY A 267 -34.44 -8.89 4.83
C GLY A 267 -33.82 -7.58 5.37
N PRO A 268 -34.65 -6.56 5.68
CA PRO A 268 -34.19 -5.25 6.14
C PRO A 268 -33.62 -5.24 7.56
N CYS A 269 -33.81 -6.34 8.30
CA CYS A 269 -33.26 -6.53 9.63
C CYS A 269 -31.88 -7.20 9.48
N GLY A 270 -30.85 -6.72 10.17
CA GLY A 270 -29.51 -7.32 10.14
C GLY A 270 -29.45 -8.77 10.63
N GLY A 271 -28.43 -9.14 11.39
CA GLY A 271 -28.29 -10.56 11.75
C GLY A 271 -27.27 -10.85 12.83
N LEU A 272 -27.02 -12.15 13.01
CA LEU A 272 -26.25 -12.67 14.13
C LEU A 272 -25.15 -13.62 13.65
N LEU A 273 -23.92 -13.32 14.05
CA LEU A 273 -22.75 -14.16 13.87
C LEU A 273 -22.38 -14.84 15.18
N SER A 274 -22.06 -16.12 15.12
CA SER A 274 -21.54 -16.89 16.23
C SER A 274 -20.07 -17.21 15.98
N LEU A 275 -19.18 -16.70 16.82
CA LEU A 275 -17.76 -17.02 16.82
C LEU A 275 -17.48 -17.92 18.02
N SER A 276 -17.07 -19.16 17.77
CA SER A 276 -16.74 -20.12 18.82
C SER A 276 -15.23 -20.27 18.92
N PHE A 277 -14.71 -20.13 20.13
CA PHE A 277 -13.31 -20.35 20.53
C PHE A 277 -13.28 -21.48 21.57
N PRO A 278 -12.10 -22.06 21.89
CA PRO A 278 -12.02 -23.23 22.78
C PRO A 278 -12.67 -23.05 24.17
N HIS A 279 -12.69 -21.83 24.69
CA HIS A 279 -13.21 -21.53 26.04
C HIS A 279 -14.27 -20.43 26.07
N GLU A 280 -14.68 -19.90 24.92
CA GLU A 280 -15.62 -18.78 24.86
C GLU A 280 -16.41 -18.81 23.55
N LYS A 281 -17.68 -18.44 23.62
CA LYS A 281 -18.53 -18.24 22.45
C LYS A 281 -19.03 -16.80 22.42
N LEU A 282 -18.76 -16.10 21.34
CA LEU A 282 -19.24 -14.74 21.10
C LEU A 282 -20.41 -14.75 20.14
N LEU A 283 -21.51 -14.13 20.55
CA LEU A 283 -22.65 -13.84 19.69
C LEU A 283 -22.61 -12.35 19.34
N LEU A 284 -22.33 -12.05 18.07
CA LEU A 284 -22.16 -10.69 17.55
C LEU A 284 -23.32 -10.35 16.61
N MET A 285 -24.01 -9.27 16.90
CA MET A 285 -25.16 -8.79 16.16
C MET A 285 -24.87 -7.45 15.49
N SER A 286 -25.38 -7.27 14.28
CA SER A 286 -25.53 -5.97 13.63
C SER A 286 -26.99 -5.80 13.20
N THR A 287 -27.51 -4.58 13.29
CA THR A 287 -28.83 -4.22 12.76
C THR A 287 -28.79 -3.92 11.25
N ASP A 288 -27.59 -3.73 10.69
CA ASP A 288 -27.34 -3.49 9.28
C ASP A 288 -26.85 -4.78 8.60
N GLN A 289 -27.58 -5.22 7.56
CA GLN A 289 -27.30 -6.44 6.83
C GLN A 289 -26.05 -6.36 5.94
N GLU A 290 -25.76 -5.18 5.38
CA GLU A 290 -24.55 -4.94 4.60
C GLU A 290 -23.34 -4.99 5.53
N GLU A 291 -23.41 -4.29 6.67
CA GLU A 291 -22.34 -4.30 7.66
C GLU A 291 -22.05 -5.72 8.17
N LEU A 292 -23.11 -6.49 8.49
CA LEU A 292 -22.99 -7.88 8.91
C LEU A 292 -22.31 -8.75 7.84
N SER A 293 -22.70 -8.58 6.58
CA SER A 293 -22.16 -9.35 5.46
C SER A 293 -20.68 -9.05 5.25
N GLN A 294 -20.30 -7.78 5.33
CA GLN A 294 -18.91 -7.36 5.24
C GLN A 294 -18.08 -7.89 6.43
N TRP A 295 -18.62 -7.84 7.66
CA TRP A 295 -17.96 -8.43 8.84
C TRP A 295 -17.74 -9.92 8.70
N HIS A 296 -18.76 -10.66 8.28
CA HIS A 296 -18.65 -12.09 8.02
C HIS A 296 -17.58 -12.40 6.97
N HIS A 297 -17.54 -11.63 5.88
CA HIS A 297 -16.52 -11.78 4.85
C HIS A 297 -15.11 -11.56 5.41
N SER A 298 -14.88 -10.44 6.11
CA SER A 298 -13.57 -10.14 6.72
C SER A 298 -13.14 -11.20 7.75
N LEU A 299 -14.06 -11.67 8.61
CA LEU A 299 -13.78 -12.74 9.57
C LEU A 299 -13.44 -14.05 8.88
N THR A 300 -14.15 -14.40 7.80
CA THR A 300 -13.86 -15.60 6.99
C THR A 300 -12.47 -15.52 6.36
N LEU A 301 -12.09 -14.36 5.81
CA LEU A 301 -10.76 -14.14 5.25
C LEU A 301 -9.65 -14.29 6.31
N ALA A 302 -9.86 -13.73 7.51
CA ALA A 302 -8.92 -13.86 8.61
C ALA A 302 -8.72 -15.32 9.02
N ILE A 303 -9.80 -16.10 9.17
CA ILE A 303 -9.72 -17.53 9.53
C ILE A 303 -8.99 -18.34 8.44
N ARG A 304 -9.27 -18.05 7.16
CA ARG A 304 -8.63 -18.75 6.04
C ARG A 304 -7.13 -18.47 5.95
N SER A 305 -6.70 -17.24 6.21
CA SER A 305 -5.26 -16.87 6.16
C SER A 305 -4.43 -17.57 7.25
N GLN A 306 -5.06 -17.93 8.38
CA GLN A 306 -4.40 -18.72 9.43
C GLN A 306 -4.19 -20.18 9.02
N LYS A 307 -5.09 -20.75 8.21
CA LYS A 307 -4.95 -22.13 7.72
C LYS A 307 -3.84 -22.25 6.67
N SER A 308 -3.72 -21.27 5.77
CA SER A 308 -2.69 -21.27 4.72
C SER A 308 -1.27 -21.04 5.25
N SER A 309 -1.11 -20.23 6.32
CA SER A 309 0.19 -20.02 6.99
C SER A 309 0.64 -21.24 7.80
N THR A 310 -0.30 -21.96 8.42
CA THR A 310 -0.01 -23.22 9.13
C THR A 310 0.49 -24.31 8.16
N HIS A 311 -0.12 -24.43 6.98
CA HIS A 311 0.34 -25.40 5.96
C HIS A 311 1.73 -25.11 5.42
N ARG A 312 2.12 -23.83 5.24
CA ARG A 312 3.49 -23.46 4.80
C ARG A 312 4.56 -23.72 5.86
N SER A 313 4.17 -23.75 7.14
CA SER A 313 5.11 -24.00 8.24
C SER A 313 5.42 -25.49 8.41
N VAL A 314 4.44 -26.36 8.09
CA VAL A 314 4.57 -27.82 8.17
C VAL A 314 5.30 -28.43 6.97
N THR A 315 5.27 -27.79 5.80
CA THR A 315 6.06 -28.21 4.63
C THR A 315 7.49 -27.68 4.60
N ALA A 316 7.88 -26.84 5.57
CA ALA A 316 9.22 -26.26 5.70
C ALA A 316 10.08 -26.91 6.81
N THR A 317 9.56 -27.96 7.45
CA THR A 317 10.23 -28.84 8.43
C THR A 317 10.35 -30.24 7.87
#